data_AF-A0A3C1YNE8-F1
#
_entry.id   AF-A0A3C1YNE8-F1
#
_cell.length_a   1.000
_cell.length_b   1.000
_cell.length_c   1.000
_cell.angle_alpha   90.00
_cell.angle_beta   90.00
_cell.angle_gamma   90.00
#
_symmetry.space_group_name_H-M   'P 1'
#
loop_
_entity.id
_entity.type
_entity.pdbx_description
1 polymer ?
#
loop_
_entity_poly.entity_id
_entity_poly.type
_entity_poly.pdbx_seq_one_letter_code
_entity_poly.pdbx_strand_id
1 'polypeptide(L)' 'MYSRSYSSYYHTMPDGTVKQTNPFSGAEVWSVPGRGSKPISNDIPVTAQRIGSVVHPPHCIFCEGRYTSIAPEKSR' A
#
# COMPACT_ATOMS: atom_id res chain seq x y z
N MET A 1 -10.94 -32.68 15.64
CA MET A 1 -10.89 -31.23 15.93
C MET A 1 -9.42 -30.87 16.19
N TYR A 2 -8.67 -30.45 15.18
CA TYR A 2 -7.26 -30.06 15.37
C TYR A 2 -7.23 -28.67 16.01
N SER A 3 -6.79 -28.56 17.27
CA SER A 3 -6.45 -27.27 17.85
C SER A 3 -5.19 -26.76 17.12
N ARG A 4 -5.33 -25.72 16.32
CA ARG A 4 -4.16 -25.04 15.76
C ARG A 4 -3.49 -24.30 16.91
N SER A 5 -2.31 -24.76 17.33
CA SER A 5 -1.48 -24.01 18.26
C SER A 5 -0.96 -22.78 17.54
N TYR A 6 -1.70 -21.66 17.63
CA TYR A 6 -1.30 -20.38 17.04
C TYR A 6 0.06 -19.89 17.56
N SER A 7 0.47 -20.38 18.74
CA SER A 7 1.76 -20.08 19.37
C SER A 7 2.97 -20.52 18.54
N SER A 8 2.86 -21.48 17.61
CA SER A 8 4.01 -21.90 16.79
C SER A 8 4.38 -20.87 15.71
N TYR A 9 3.45 -19.99 15.35
CA TYR A 9 3.61 -19.02 14.25
C TYR A 9 3.82 -17.60 14.75
N TYR A 10 3.93 -17.41 16.06
CA TYR A 10 4.05 -16.12 16.72
C TYR A 10 5.18 -16.18 17.75
N HIS A 11 6.14 -15.27 17.63
CA HIS A 11 7.25 -15.16 18.58
C HIS A 11 7.45 -13.69 18.97
N THR A 12 7.37 -13.39 20.26
CA THR A 12 7.65 -12.05 20.80
C THR A 12 9.07 -12.02 21.34
N MET A 13 9.88 -11.09 20.83
CA MET A 13 11.27 -10.90 21.23
C MET A 13 11.38 -10.02 22.49
N PRO A 14 12.53 -10.04 23.20
CA PRO A 14 12.71 -9.25 24.43
C PRO A 14 12.58 -7.72 24.24
N ASP A 15 12.84 -7.22 23.03
CA ASP A 15 12.69 -5.82 22.64
C ASP A 15 11.25 -5.43 22.27
N GLY A 16 10.30 -6.39 22.38
CA GLY A 16 8.90 -6.21 21.99
C GLY A 16 8.63 -6.42 20.51
N THR A 17 9.63 -6.79 19.70
CA THR A 17 9.42 -7.13 18.30
C THR A 17 8.60 -8.41 18.17
N VAL A 18 7.51 -8.37 17.40
CA VAL A 18 6.67 -9.54 17.13
C VAL A 18 7.01 -10.11 15.76
N LYS A 19 7.53 -11.35 15.74
CA LYS A 19 7.74 -12.14 14.54
C LYS A 19 6.53 -13.04 14.28
N GLN A 20 6.03 -13.04 13.07
CA GLN A 20 4.92 -13.88 12.61
C GLN A 20 5.33 -14.64 11.36
N THR A 21 4.99 -15.93 11.29
CA THR A 21 5.19 -16.73 10.06
C THR A 21 3.82 -17.12 9.51
N ASN A 22 3.55 -16.74 8.25
CA ASN A 22 2.29 -17.08 7.60
C ASN A 22 2.27 -18.60 7.29
N PRO A 23 1.30 -19.38 7.83
CA PRO A 23 1.26 -20.82 7.68
C PRO A 23 0.94 -21.29 6.25
N PHE A 24 0.40 -20.42 5.39
CA PHE A 24 0.05 -20.75 4.01
C PHE A 24 1.17 -20.43 3.02
N SER A 25 1.89 -19.33 3.25
CA SER A 25 2.93 -18.85 2.32
C SER A 25 4.36 -18.99 2.83
N GLY A 26 4.56 -19.27 4.12
CA GLY A 26 5.86 -19.24 4.78
C GLY A 26 6.46 -17.84 4.98
N ALA A 27 5.83 -16.78 4.46
CA ALA A 27 6.28 -15.40 4.61
C ALA A 27 6.41 -14.99 6.08
N GLU A 28 7.50 -14.31 6.41
CA GLU A 28 7.77 -13.79 7.75
C GLU A 28 7.47 -12.29 7.82
N VAL A 29 6.75 -11.88 8.86
CA VAL A 29 6.43 -10.48 9.15
C VAL A 29 7.03 -10.11 10.50
N TRP A 30 7.75 -9.00 10.54
CA TRP A 30 8.42 -8.49 11.73
C TRP A 30 7.84 -7.14 12.12
N SER A 31 7.06 -7.11 13.20
CA SER A 31 6.43 -5.91 13.74
C SER A 31 7.31 -5.32 14.84
N VAL A 32 8.13 -4.33 14.47
CA VAL A 32 9.04 -3.64 15.40
C VAL A 32 8.32 -2.45 16.03
N PRO A 33 8.24 -2.37 17.37
CA PRO A 33 7.68 -1.20 18.06
C PRO A 33 8.35 0.11 17.61
N GLY A 34 7.57 1.17 17.41
CA GLY A 34 8.10 2.49 17.03
C GLY A 34 8.56 2.65 15.58
N ARG A 35 8.60 1.59 14.75
CA ARG A 35 8.95 1.70 13.32
C ARG A 35 8.00 2.64 12.56
N GLY A 36 6.72 2.67 12.94
CA GLY A 36 5.71 3.58 12.39
C GLY A 36 5.85 5.03 12.86
N SER A 37 6.65 5.31 13.90
CA SER A 37 6.86 6.64 14.46
C SER A 37 7.89 7.47 13.69
N LYS A 38 8.42 6.95 12.59
CA LYS A 38 9.28 7.71 11.68
C LYS A 38 8.51 8.96 11.20
N PRO A 39 9.07 10.18 11.35
CA PRO A 39 8.47 11.37 10.76
C PRO A 39 8.26 11.16 9.26
N ILE A 40 7.00 11.23 8.83
CA ILE A 40 6.63 11.19 7.42
C ILE A 40 6.71 12.62 6.92
N SER A 41 7.66 12.90 6.03
CA SER A 41 7.62 14.11 5.23
C SER A 41 6.49 13.93 4.20
N ASN A 42 5.50 14.81 4.27
CA ASN A 42 4.49 14.98 3.23
C ASN A 42 4.90 16.11 2.28
N ASP A 43 6.21 16.34 2.12
CA ASP A 43 6.70 17.42 1.27
C ASP A 43 6.29 17.14 -0.17
N ILE A 44 5.61 18.12 -0.75
CA ILE A 44 5.29 18.11 -2.17
C ILE A 44 6.63 18.15 -2.92
N PRO A 45 6.90 17.21 -3.85
CA PRO A 45 8.18 17.19 -4.55
C PRO A 45 8.35 18.48 -5.35
N VAL A 46 9.60 18.96 -5.48
CA VAL A 46 9.92 20.21 -6.21
C VAL A 46 9.47 20.15 -7.68
N THR A 47 9.35 18.94 -8.23
CA THR A 47 8.87 18.68 -9.59
C THR A 47 7.34 18.77 -9.74
N ALA A 48 6.59 18.83 -8.63
CA ALA A 48 5.14 18.94 -8.69
C ALA A 48 4.72 20.29 -9.28
N GLN A 49 3.87 20.24 -10.29
CA GLN A 49 3.29 21.43 -10.92
C GLN A 49 1.79 21.47 -10.66
N ARG A 50 1.24 22.68 -10.46
CA ARG A 50 -0.21 22.85 -10.41
C ARG A 50 -0.80 22.54 -11.77
N ILE A 51 -1.89 21.79 -11.75
CA ILE A 51 -2.75 21.60 -12.92
C ILE A 51 -3.40 22.95 -13.22
N GLY A 52 -3.36 23.40 -14.49
CA GLY A 52 -3.88 24.71 -14.92
C GLY A 52 -5.40 24.86 -14.71
N SER A 53 -5.90 26.10 -14.74
CA SER A 53 -7.28 26.47 -14.38
C SER A 53 -8.37 26.12 -15.41
N VAL A 54 -8.06 25.28 -16.41
CA VAL A 54 -9.11 24.76 -17.29
C VAL A 54 -9.79 23.65 -16.51
N VAL A 55 -11.11 23.71 -16.40
CA VAL A 55 -11.86 22.86 -15.47
C VAL A 55 -11.71 21.36 -15.84
N HIS A 56 -11.45 21.02 -17.12
CA HIS A 56 -11.22 19.63 -17.57
C HIS A 56 -10.39 19.47 -18.88
N PRO A 57 -9.18 20.02 -19.06
CA PRO A 57 -8.37 19.70 -20.23
C PRO A 57 -7.79 18.28 -20.04
N PRO A 58 -7.51 17.54 -21.12
CA PRO A 58 -7.13 16.14 -20.98
C PRO A 58 -5.65 16.01 -20.58
N HIS A 59 -5.37 16.22 -19.29
CA HIS A 59 -4.03 16.13 -18.69
C HIS A 59 -3.50 14.69 -18.64
N CYS A 60 -4.39 13.72 -18.43
CA CYS A 60 -4.06 12.31 -18.45
C CYS A 60 -5.03 11.55 -19.36
N ILE A 61 -4.71 10.29 -19.60
CA ILE A 61 -5.51 9.43 -20.47
C ILE A 61 -6.91 9.14 -19.91
N PHE A 62 -7.10 9.29 -18.59
CA PHE A 62 -8.38 9.08 -17.90
C PHE A 62 -9.31 10.30 -17.89
N CYS A 63 -8.86 11.46 -18.39
CA CYS A 63 -9.74 12.62 -18.50
C CYS A 63 -10.87 12.33 -19.51
N GLU A 64 -12.07 12.84 -19.23
CA GLU A 64 -13.28 12.61 -20.06
C GLU A 64 -13.04 12.89 -21.56
N GLY A 65 -12.25 13.92 -21.89
CA GLY A 65 -11.87 14.25 -23.27
C GLY A 65 -10.93 13.26 -23.98
N ARG A 66 -10.53 12.14 -23.35
CA ARG A 66 -9.64 11.11 -23.90
C ARG A 66 -10.20 9.68 -23.82
N TYR A 67 -11.53 9.54 -23.83
CA TYR A 67 -12.20 8.23 -23.76
C TYR A 67 -11.68 7.18 -24.78
N THR A 68 -11.33 7.59 -25.99
CA THR A 68 -10.80 6.67 -27.02
C THR A 68 -9.35 6.25 -26.78
N SER A 69 -8.65 6.90 -25.85
CA SER A 69 -7.26 6.61 -25.52
C SER A 69 -7.12 5.57 -24.39
N ILE A 70 -8.16 5.32 -23.60
CA ILE A 70 -8.15 4.28 -22.57
C ILE A 70 -8.39 2.89 -23.18
N ALA A 71 -8.04 1.85 -22.40
CA ALA A 71 -8.40 0.48 -22.75
C ALA A 71 -9.92 0.35 -22.94
N PRO A 72 -10.38 -0.51 -23.86
CA PRO A 72 -11.81 -0.67 -24.13
C PRO A 72 -12.55 -1.07 -22.85
N GLU A 73 -13.75 -0.53 -22.69
CA GLU A 73 -14.61 -0.89 -21.58
C GLU A 73 -14.86 -2.40 -21.61
N LYS A 74 -14.60 -3.07 -20.49
CA LYS A 74 -14.87 -4.49 -20.35
C LYS A 74 -16.36 -4.65 -20.06
N SER A 75 -17.11 -5.21 -21.00
CA SER A 75 -18.49 -5.63 -20.76
C SER A 75 -18.52 -6.59 -19.56
N ARG A 76 -19.30 -6.24 -18.53
CA ARG A 76 -19.40 -7.02 -17.28
C ARG A 76 -20.47 -8.09 -17.37
#